data_AF-A0A6A4UQI3-F1
#
_entry.id   AF-A0A6A4UQI3-F1
#
_cell.length_a   1.000
_cell.length_b   1.000
_cell.length_c   1.000
_cell.angle_alpha   90.00
_cell.angle_beta   90.00
_cell.angle_gamma   90.00
#
_symmetry.space_group_name_H-M   'P 1'
#
loop_
_entity.id
_entity.type
_entity.pdbx_description
1 polymer ?
#
loop_
_entity_poly.entity_id
_entity_poly.type
_entity_poly.pdbx_seq_one_letter_code
_entity_poly.pdbx_strand_id
1 'polypeptide(L)'
;MTLPVNLFQYADAVILIFIALMLIYGYFKGFLLQIFSILLFIAVVFVSWMIAPVLAKALPLMQASEQFNMIPVIGPIFQNTINTVFWFIIIVFGLMILSFFFKPVLKGIGKIPLVKQVNRLLGLLLGGIKAVVILILVTLLIGSGLFTNGKDLVDQSLLGKVSPAAQWTIVSISSKFDSTGLVAKIMTAQEFSQEDVIVLDAWLTSKQIPADIVPILSKLLRLKPIDATQTSALIQWMRDNGVSEADIKRFMESFQ
;
A
#
# COMPACT_ATOMS: atom_id res chain seq x y z
N MET A 1 5.30 14.94 -3.96
CA MET A 1 6.25 15.30 -5.06
C MET A 1 5.49 15.23 -6.39
N THR A 2 5.84 15.99 -7.41
CA THR A 2 5.19 15.90 -8.74
C THR A 2 6.07 15.17 -9.73
N LEU A 3 5.53 14.16 -10.43
CA LEU A 3 6.23 13.46 -11.50
C LEU A 3 6.28 14.33 -12.76
N PRO A 4 7.38 14.29 -13.54
CA PRO A 4 7.50 14.99 -14.81
C PRO A 4 6.42 14.56 -15.82
N VAL A 5 5.73 15.51 -16.46
CA VAL A 5 4.61 15.22 -17.37
C VAL A 5 5.05 14.48 -18.64
N ASN A 6 6.29 14.68 -19.09
CA ASN A 6 6.87 13.91 -20.19
C ASN A 6 6.96 12.41 -19.89
N LEU A 7 7.00 12.01 -18.62
CA LEU A 7 7.00 10.60 -18.23
C LEU A 7 5.75 9.86 -18.74
N PHE A 8 4.61 10.56 -18.87
CA PHE A 8 3.34 9.98 -19.30
C PHE A 8 3.44 9.45 -20.74
N GLN A 9 4.12 10.18 -21.62
CA GLN A 9 4.28 9.81 -23.03
C GLN A 9 5.21 8.59 -23.22
N TYR A 10 6.18 8.42 -22.32
CA TYR A 10 7.16 7.33 -22.39
C TYR A 10 6.85 6.14 -21.49
N ALA A 11 5.88 6.26 -20.57
CA ALA A 11 5.56 5.25 -19.57
C ALA A 11 5.30 3.88 -20.22
N ASP A 12 4.45 3.83 -21.24
CA ASP A 12 4.09 2.57 -21.92
C ASP A 12 5.28 1.93 -22.62
N ALA A 13 6.10 2.73 -23.30
CA ALA A 13 7.32 2.24 -23.96
C ALA A 13 8.30 1.65 -22.92
N VAL A 14 8.49 2.34 -21.79
CA VAL A 14 9.35 1.87 -20.69
C VAL A 14 8.81 0.57 -20.09
N ILE A 15 7.49 0.46 -19.88
CA ILE A 15 6.84 -0.75 -19.34
C ILE A 15 7.00 -1.92 -20.31
N LEU A 16 6.79 -1.71 -21.61
CA LEU A 16 6.94 -2.77 -22.62
C LEU A 16 8.39 -3.25 -22.71
N ILE A 17 9.36 -2.33 -22.73
CA ILE A 17 10.78 -2.66 -22.70
C ILE A 17 11.13 -3.44 -21.43
N PHE A 18 10.64 -2.99 -20.27
CA PHE A 18 10.85 -3.67 -19.01
C PHE A 18 10.29 -5.11 -19.02
N ILE A 19 9.06 -5.31 -19.49
CA ILE A 19 8.45 -6.64 -19.63
C ILE A 19 9.30 -7.52 -20.57
N ALA A 20 9.70 -7.00 -21.73
CA ALA A 20 10.52 -7.73 -22.68
C ALA A 20 11.86 -8.15 -22.06
N LEU A 21 12.55 -7.23 -21.37
CA LEU A 21 13.79 -7.52 -20.66
C LEU A 21 13.61 -8.59 -19.58
N MET A 22 12.51 -8.56 -18.84
CA MET A 22 12.21 -9.55 -17.80
C MET A 22 11.89 -10.93 -18.39
N LEU A 23 11.17 -11.00 -19.52
CA LEU A 23 10.91 -12.24 -20.25
C LEU A 23 12.21 -12.85 -20.79
N ILE A 24 13.04 -12.03 -21.43
CA ILE A 24 14.35 -12.44 -21.98
C ILE A 24 15.27 -12.90 -20.84
N TYR A 25 15.33 -12.13 -19.75
CA TYR A 25 16.11 -12.49 -18.57
C TYR A 25 15.64 -13.82 -17.97
N GLY A 26 14.32 -14.02 -17.83
CA GLY A 26 13.73 -15.28 -17.38
C GLY A 26 14.08 -16.45 -18.28
N TYR A 27 13.99 -16.26 -19.60
CA TYR A 27 14.36 -17.27 -20.59
C TYR A 27 15.81 -17.72 -20.46
N PHE A 28 16.76 -16.78 -20.32
CA PHE A 28 18.17 -17.11 -20.19
C PHE A 28 18.56 -17.65 -18.82
N LYS A 29 17.96 -17.13 -17.75
CA LYS A 29 18.17 -17.61 -16.38
C LYS A 29 17.65 -19.04 -16.20
N GLY A 30 16.53 -19.37 -16.87
CA GLY A 30 15.88 -20.66 -16.76
C GLY A 30 15.09 -20.83 -15.45
N PHE A 31 14.19 -21.80 -15.46
CA PHE A 31 13.21 -22.06 -14.42
C PHE A 31 13.80 -22.31 -13.03
N LEU A 32 14.82 -23.17 -12.93
CA LEU A 32 15.43 -23.55 -11.65
C LEU A 32 15.96 -22.36 -10.85
N LEU A 33 16.83 -21.56 -11.48
CA LEU A 33 17.37 -20.35 -10.87
C LEU A 33 16.27 -19.32 -10.55
N GLN A 34 15.13 -19.43 -11.22
CA GLN A 34 14.00 -18.56 -10.99
C GLN A 34 13.17 -18.95 -9.78
N ILE A 35 13.01 -20.25 -9.51
CA ILE A 35 12.45 -20.77 -8.25
C ILE A 35 13.25 -20.23 -7.06
N PHE A 36 14.57 -20.34 -7.09
CA PHE A 36 15.41 -19.79 -6.00
C PHE A 36 15.18 -18.31 -5.76
N SER A 37 15.00 -17.54 -6.84
CA SER A 37 14.69 -16.11 -6.70
C SER A 37 13.26 -15.84 -6.23
N ILE A 38 12.31 -16.77 -6.42
CA ILE A 38 10.99 -16.70 -5.77
C ILE A 38 11.12 -16.99 -4.28
N LEU A 39 11.91 -18.00 -3.89
CA LEU A 39 12.19 -18.29 -2.48
C LEU A 39 12.84 -17.08 -1.78
N LEU A 40 13.80 -16.43 -2.45
CA LEU A 40 14.42 -15.20 -1.93
C LEU A 40 13.40 -14.06 -1.81
N PHE A 41 12.48 -13.94 -2.77
CA PHE A 41 11.40 -12.95 -2.68
C PHE A 41 10.46 -13.22 -1.48
N ILE A 42 10.15 -14.48 -1.20
CA ILE A 42 9.38 -14.85 0.00
C ILE A 42 10.13 -14.44 1.27
N ALA A 43 11.46 -14.66 1.32
CA ALA A 43 12.28 -14.19 2.43
C ALA A 43 12.26 -12.66 2.57
N VAL A 44 12.34 -11.92 1.45
CA VAL A 44 12.20 -10.46 1.43
C VAL A 44 10.85 -10.01 1.99
N VAL A 45 9.76 -10.64 1.58
CA VAL A 45 8.40 -10.34 2.09
C VAL A 45 8.33 -10.59 3.60
N PHE A 46 8.87 -11.71 4.07
CA PHE A 46 8.89 -12.04 5.49
C PHE A 46 9.67 -11.02 6.32
N VAL A 47 10.87 -10.65 5.87
CA VAL A 47 11.70 -9.62 6.52
C VAL A 47 10.99 -8.27 6.51
N SER A 48 10.36 -7.91 5.39
CA SER A 48 9.64 -6.64 5.25
C SER A 48 8.46 -6.56 6.22
N TRP A 49 7.73 -7.67 6.42
CA TRP A 49 6.66 -7.74 7.43
C TRP A 49 7.21 -7.41 8.82
N MET A 50 8.32 -8.02 9.22
CA MET A 50 8.88 -7.80 10.56
C MET A 50 9.36 -6.36 10.78
N ILE A 51 9.97 -5.76 9.75
CA ILE A 51 10.63 -4.45 9.87
C ILE A 51 9.63 -3.29 9.68
N ALA A 52 8.62 -3.44 8.83
CA ALA A 52 7.71 -2.35 8.47
C ALA A 52 7.01 -1.69 9.67
N PRO A 53 6.46 -2.41 10.67
CA PRO A 53 5.82 -1.79 11.83
C PRO A 53 6.81 -1.00 12.71
N VAL A 54 8.08 -1.43 12.75
CA VAL A 54 9.13 -0.75 13.53
C VAL A 54 9.47 0.58 12.86
N LEU A 55 9.68 0.57 11.53
CA LEU A 55 9.97 1.79 10.77
C LEU A 55 8.77 2.73 10.72
N ALA A 56 7.54 2.22 10.68
CA ALA A 56 6.34 3.06 10.70
C ALA A 56 6.22 3.91 11.96
N LYS A 57 6.63 3.37 13.11
CA LYS A 57 6.67 4.12 14.38
C LYS A 57 7.84 5.09 14.46
N ALA A 58 9.01 4.70 13.95
CA ALA A 58 10.22 5.50 14.03
C ALA A 58 10.27 6.64 13.00
N LEU A 59 9.74 6.41 11.80
CA LEU A 59 9.81 7.30 10.64
C LEU A 59 8.44 7.34 9.92
N PRO A 60 7.46 8.09 10.45
CA PRO A 60 6.16 8.23 9.78
C PRO A 60 6.34 8.95 8.43
N LEU A 61 6.02 8.26 7.33
CA LEU A 61 6.20 8.78 5.96
C LEU A 61 5.03 9.64 5.52
N MET A 62 3.82 9.21 5.88
CA MET A 62 2.62 10.01 5.76
C MET A 62 2.31 10.65 7.10
N GLN A 63 2.28 11.98 7.09
CA GLN A 63 1.33 12.70 7.92
C GLN A 63 -0.05 12.33 7.37
N ALA A 64 -0.99 11.93 8.23
CA ALA A 64 -2.29 11.47 7.75
C ALA A 64 -2.83 12.48 6.73
N SER A 65 -3.41 12.03 5.62
CA SER A 65 -4.05 12.96 4.68
C SER A 65 -4.94 13.91 5.49
N GLU A 66 -5.10 15.15 5.04
CA GLU A 66 -5.88 16.15 5.81
C GLU A 66 -7.26 15.63 6.25
N GLN A 67 -7.79 14.66 5.50
CA GLN A 67 -8.99 13.86 5.79
C GLN A 67 -8.99 13.08 7.12
N PHE A 68 -7.86 12.54 7.60
CA PHE A 68 -7.78 11.73 8.83
C PHE A 68 -7.09 12.42 10.00
N ASN A 69 -6.31 13.47 9.73
CA ASN A 69 -5.83 14.38 10.78
C ASN A 69 -6.96 15.17 11.43
N MET A 70 -8.18 15.12 10.86
CA MET A 70 -9.36 15.72 11.46
C MET A 70 -9.57 15.13 12.86
N ILE A 71 -9.78 13.82 13.02
CA ILE A 71 -10.12 13.27 14.35
C ILE A 71 -8.85 12.88 15.12
N PRO A 72 -8.43 13.62 16.17
CA PRO A 72 -7.14 13.41 16.83
C PRO A 72 -6.99 12.05 17.53
N VAL A 73 -8.10 11.39 17.86
CA VAL A 73 -8.12 10.06 18.50
C VAL A 73 -8.07 8.91 17.48
N ILE A 74 -8.62 9.11 16.28
CA ILE A 74 -8.74 8.06 15.24
C ILE A 74 -7.61 8.15 14.24
N GLY A 75 -7.20 9.37 13.89
CA GLY A 75 -6.11 9.67 12.99
C GLY A 75 -4.85 8.86 13.29
N PRO A 76 -4.35 8.82 14.55
CA PRO A 76 -3.13 8.07 14.89
C PRO A 76 -3.24 6.56 14.65
N ILE A 77 -4.42 5.96 14.82
CA ILE A 77 -4.64 4.53 14.64
C ILE A 77 -4.56 4.16 13.16
N PHE A 78 -5.27 4.91 12.30
CA PHE A 78 -5.19 4.72 10.85
C PHE A 78 -3.81 5.07 10.31
N GLN A 79 -3.21 6.15 10.81
CA GLN A 79 -1.90 6.63 10.37
C GLN A 79 -0.81 5.58 10.61
N ASN A 80 -0.78 4.94 11.78
CA ASN A 80 0.22 3.90 12.05
C ASN A 80 0.08 2.71 11.10
N THR A 81 -1.15 2.26 10.82
CA THR A 81 -1.38 1.16 9.88
C THR A 81 -1.02 1.55 8.45
N ILE A 82 -1.45 2.72 7.99
CA ILE A 82 -1.11 3.24 6.67
C ILE A 82 0.42 3.31 6.51
N ASN A 83 1.13 3.94 7.47
CA ASN A 83 2.59 4.01 7.47
C ASN A 83 3.25 2.62 7.48
N THR A 84 2.68 1.64 8.18
CA THR A 84 3.16 0.25 8.16
C THR A 84 3.04 -0.35 6.77
N VAL A 85 1.92 -0.15 6.08
CA VAL A 85 1.72 -0.63 4.71
C VAL A 85 2.68 0.05 3.73
N PHE A 86 2.92 1.35 3.88
CA PHE A 86 3.91 2.09 3.10
C PHE A 86 5.33 1.55 3.27
N TRP A 87 5.78 1.42 4.51
CA TRP A 87 7.10 0.87 4.80
C TRP A 87 7.24 -0.56 4.30
N PHE A 88 6.18 -1.37 4.41
CA PHE A 88 6.18 -2.70 3.84
C PHE A 88 6.47 -2.67 2.33
N ILE A 89 5.75 -1.84 1.57
CA ILE A 89 5.96 -1.69 0.11
C ILE A 89 7.38 -1.20 -0.20
N ILE A 90 7.85 -0.18 0.52
CA ILE A 90 9.17 0.43 0.31
C ILE A 90 10.30 -0.57 0.61
N ILE A 91 10.21 -1.31 1.72
CA ILE A 91 11.22 -2.29 2.11
C ILE A 91 11.22 -3.46 1.12
N VAL A 92 10.05 -3.98 0.73
CA VAL A 92 9.96 -5.04 -0.29
C VAL A 92 10.64 -4.57 -1.58
N PHE A 93 10.32 -3.36 -2.03
CA PHE A 93 10.89 -2.80 -3.25
C PHE A 93 12.42 -2.60 -3.14
N GLY A 94 12.90 -2.01 -2.03
CA GLY A 94 14.33 -1.77 -1.79
C GLY A 94 15.14 -3.06 -1.66
N LEU A 95 14.65 -4.04 -0.88
CA LEU A 95 15.31 -5.34 -0.72
C LEU A 95 15.26 -6.16 -2.01
N MET A 96 14.21 -6.03 -2.82
CA MET A 96 14.14 -6.68 -4.13
C MET A 96 15.19 -6.12 -5.08
N ILE A 97 15.41 -4.79 -5.09
CA ILE A 97 16.52 -4.18 -5.84
C ILE A 97 17.86 -4.69 -5.31
N LEU A 98 18.05 -4.72 -3.99
CA LEU A 98 19.28 -5.19 -3.37
C LEU A 98 19.58 -6.67 -3.71
N SER A 99 18.53 -7.51 -3.79
CA SER A 99 18.64 -8.92 -4.17
C SER A 99 19.24 -9.14 -5.57
N PHE A 100 19.13 -8.15 -6.46
CA PHE A 100 19.73 -8.19 -7.79
C PHE A 100 21.27 -8.24 -7.74
N PHE A 101 21.87 -7.70 -6.69
CA PHE A 101 23.33 -7.68 -6.49
C PHE A 101 23.88 -8.99 -5.91
N PHE A 102 23.04 -9.83 -5.27
CA PHE A 102 23.43 -11.14 -4.70
C PHE A 102 23.52 -12.29 -5.72
N LYS A 103 23.59 -11.97 -7.02
CA LYS A 103 23.69 -12.95 -8.11
C LYS A 103 24.85 -13.96 -8.07
N PRO A 104 26.05 -13.72 -7.46
CA PRO A 104 27.11 -14.72 -7.49
C PRO A 104 26.79 -16.00 -6.70
N VAL A 105 25.87 -15.96 -5.72
CA VAL A 105 25.52 -17.11 -4.86
C VAL A 105 24.82 -18.24 -5.63
N LEU A 106 24.15 -17.91 -6.74
CA LEU A 106 23.32 -18.85 -7.50
C LEU A 106 24.09 -19.65 -8.56
N LYS A 107 25.37 -19.36 -8.79
CA LYS A 107 26.20 -20.09 -9.78
C LYS A 107 26.57 -21.52 -9.34
N GLY A 108 26.30 -21.90 -8.09
CA GLY A 108 26.65 -23.21 -7.52
C GLY A 108 25.59 -24.30 -7.66
N ILE A 109 24.39 -24.00 -8.16
CA ILE A 109 23.30 -24.99 -8.21
C ILE A 109 23.39 -25.75 -9.54
N GLY A 110 23.74 -27.03 -9.42
CA GLY A 110 24.18 -27.90 -10.50
C GLY A 110 23.25 -28.00 -11.71
N LYS A 111 23.85 -28.44 -12.82
CA LYS A 111 23.19 -28.73 -14.11
C LYS A 111 22.17 -29.86 -13.94
N ILE A 112 20.98 -29.55 -13.45
CA ILE A 112 19.87 -30.51 -13.43
C ILE A 112 19.45 -30.73 -14.90
N PRO A 113 19.41 -31.98 -15.39
CA PRO A 113 19.11 -32.30 -16.78
C PRO A 113 17.60 -32.21 -17.05
N LEU A 114 17.02 -31.02 -16.88
CA LEU A 114 15.76 -30.68 -17.54
C LEU A 114 16.05 -30.41 -19.01
N VAL A 115 15.16 -30.84 -19.90
CA VAL A 115 15.26 -30.55 -21.34
C VAL A 115 15.47 -29.05 -21.49
N LYS A 116 16.61 -28.65 -22.05
CA LYS A 116 17.13 -27.27 -22.04
C LYS A 116 16.08 -26.25 -22.53
N GLN A 117 15.23 -26.65 -23.46
CA GLN A 117 14.13 -25.84 -23.99
C GLN A 117 13.00 -25.65 -22.97
N VAL A 118 12.56 -26.73 -22.30
CA VAL A 118 11.52 -26.67 -21.25
C VAL A 118 11.97 -25.78 -20.09
N ASN A 119 13.22 -25.93 -19.62
CA ASN A 119 13.76 -25.09 -18.54
C ASN A 119 13.78 -23.60 -18.92
N ARG A 120 14.08 -23.27 -20.18
CA ARG A 120 14.08 -21.88 -20.67
C ARG A 120 12.68 -21.33 -20.87
N LEU A 121 11.76 -22.13 -21.40
CA LEU A 121 10.38 -21.72 -21.62
C LEU A 121 9.65 -21.46 -20.29
N LEU A 122 9.82 -22.35 -19.31
CA LEU A 122 9.30 -22.14 -17.96
C LEU A 122 9.99 -20.95 -17.26
N GLY A 123 11.26 -20.70 -17.53
CA GLY A 123 11.95 -19.49 -17.08
C GLY A 123 11.35 -18.21 -17.69
N LEU A 124 11.01 -18.23 -18.98
CA LEU A 124 10.32 -17.10 -19.64
C LEU A 124 8.98 -16.81 -18.95
N LEU A 125 8.16 -17.84 -18.71
CA LEU A 125 6.87 -17.70 -18.03
C LEU A 125 7.01 -17.11 -16.63
N LEU A 126 7.92 -17.67 -15.81
CA LEU A 126 8.21 -17.11 -14.50
C LEU A 126 8.78 -15.69 -14.60
N GLY A 127 9.45 -15.34 -15.72
CA GLY A 127 10.01 -14.01 -15.98
C GLY A 127 8.90 -12.99 -16.13
N GLY A 128 7.88 -13.36 -16.91
CA GLY A 128 6.65 -12.59 -17.06
C GLY A 128 5.91 -12.43 -15.73
N ILE A 129 5.73 -13.51 -14.97
CA ILE A 129 5.09 -13.45 -13.64
C ILE A 129 5.83 -12.47 -12.72
N LYS A 130 7.16 -12.52 -12.69
CA LYS A 130 7.95 -11.56 -11.91
C LYS A 130 7.81 -10.13 -12.42
N ALA A 131 7.77 -9.92 -13.73
CA ALA A 131 7.51 -8.59 -14.29
C ALA A 131 6.17 -8.03 -13.78
N VAL A 132 5.11 -8.84 -13.79
CA VAL A 132 3.79 -8.45 -13.26
C VAL A 132 3.87 -8.10 -11.77
N VAL A 133 4.53 -8.90 -10.94
CA VAL A 133 4.72 -8.60 -9.51
C VAL A 133 5.44 -7.26 -9.31
N ILE A 134 6.50 -6.99 -10.09
CA ILE A 134 7.22 -5.71 -10.00
C ILE A 134 6.33 -4.55 -10.44
N LEU A 135 5.58 -4.71 -11.54
CA LEU A 135 4.65 -3.68 -12.01
C LEU A 135 3.55 -3.41 -10.98
N ILE A 136 3.04 -4.42 -10.28
CA ILE A 136 2.12 -4.23 -9.15
C ILE A 136 2.75 -3.35 -8.07
N LEU A 137 3.99 -3.64 -7.65
CA LEU A 137 4.69 -2.86 -6.63
C LEU A 137 4.95 -1.41 -7.09
N VAL A 138 5.28 -1.21 -8.36
CA VAL A 138 5.46 0.12 -8.96
C VAL A 138 4.14 0.87 -9.00
N THR A 139 3.05 0.23 -9.42
CA THR A 139 1.70 0.82 -9.39
C THR A 139 1.30 1.22 -7.99
N LEU A 140 1.56 0.38 -6.99
CA LEU A 140 1.32 0.72 -5.59
C LEU A 140 2.13 1.94 -5.17
N LEU A 141 3.44 1.97 -5.43
CA LEU A 141 4.30 3.09 -5.04
C LEU A 141 3.88 4.41 -5.70
N ILE A 142 3.60 4.39 -7.00
CA ILE A 142 3.21 5.59 -7.76
C ILE A 142 1.80 6.06 -7.37
N GLY A 143 0.84 5.12 -7.30
CA GLY A 143 -0.56 5.40 -6.98
C GLY A 143 -0.83 5.71 -5.50
N SER A 144 0.18 5.55 -4.64
CA SER A 144 0.05 5.69 -3.19
C SER A 144 -0.18 7.11 -2.67
N GLY A 145 -0.12 8.15 -3.52
CA GLY A 145 -0.22 9.54 -3.08
C GLY A 145 1.10 10.19 -2.65
N LEU A 146 2.24 9.45 -2.67
CA LEU A 146 3.57 10.06 -2.60
C LEU A 146 3.81 11.05 -3.77
N PHE A 147 3.17 10.77 -4.90
CA PHE A 147 3.19 11.60 -6.09
C PHE A 147 1.82 12.20 -6.35
N THR A 148 1.76 13.53 -6.44
CA THR A 148 0.50 14.29 -6.59
C THR A 148 -0.26 13.90 -7.86
N ASN A 149 0.45 13.63 -8.96
CA ASN A 149 -0.08 13.18 -10.25
C ASN A 149 0.18 11.69 -10.52
N GLY A 150 0.46 10.90 -9.47
CA GLY A 150 0.77 9.47 -9.61
C GLY A 150 -0.42 8.66 -10.10
N LYS A 151 -1.63 8.97 -9.62
CA LYS A 151 -2.87 8.33 -10.08
C LYS A 151 -3.11 8.54 -11.57
N ASP A 152 -2.94 9.77 -12.05
CA ASP A 152 -3.10 10.09 -13.48
C ASP A 152 -2.12 9.27 -14.35
N LEU A 153 -0.87 9.12 -13.90
CA LEU A 153 0.12 8.29 -14.60
C LEU A 153 -0.31 6.82 -14.65
N VAL A 154 -0.82 6.28 -13.53
CA VAL A 154 -1.31 4.90 -13.49
C VAL A 154 -2.50 4.72 -14.43
N ASP A 155 -3.48 5.62 -14.37
CA ASP A 155 -4.73 5.52 -15.12
C ASP A 155 -4.52 5.69 -16.64
N GLN A 156 -3.55 6.51 -17.05
CA GLN A 156 -3.26 6.79 -18.46
C GLN A 156 -2.21 5.86 -19.10
N SER A 157 -1.59 4.95 -18.32
CA SER A 157 -0.55 4.04 -18.82
C SER A 157 -0.95 2.57 -18.70
N LEU A 158 -0.08 1.69 -19.21
CA LEU A 158 -0.21 0.24 -19.04
C LEU A 158 -0.22 -0.22 -17.58
N LEU A 159 0.20 0.62 -16.62
CA LEU A 159 0.06 0.34 -15.19
C LEU A 159 -1.41 0.21 -14.77
N GLY A 160 -2.33 0.90 -15.45
CA GLY A 160 -3.76 0.79 -15.22
C GLY A 160 -4.27 -0.65 -15.39
N LYS A 161 -3.68 -1.43 -16.31
CA LYS A 161 -4.06 -2.83 -16.53
C LYS A 161 -3.70 -3.76 -15.37
N VAL A 162 -2.66 -3.42 -14.60
CA VAL A 162 -2.26 -4.19 -13.41
C VAL A 162 -2.81 -3.58 -12.11
N SER A 163 -3.49 -2.43 -12.19
CA SER A 163 -4.08 -1.77 -11.03
C SER A 163 -5.07 -2.64 -10.24
N PRO A 164 -5.90 -3.53 -10.83
CA PRO A 164 -6.76 -4.41 -10.05
C PRO A 164 -5.95 -5.39 -9.18
N ALA A 165 -4.84 -5.91 -9.71
CA ALA A 165 -3.96 -6.79 -8.96
C ALA A 165 -3.19 -6.02 -7.85
N ALA A 166 -2.86 -4.76 -8.09
CA ALA A 166 -2.34 -3.86 -7.07
C ALA A 166 -3.36 -3.61 -5.94
N GLN A 167 -4.63 -3.36 -6.28
CA GLN A 167 -5.71 -3.21 -5.31
C GLN A 167 -5.92 -4.49 -4.47
N TRP A 168 -5.92 -5.65 -5.11
CA TRP A 168 -5.98 -6.91 -4.37
C TRP A 168 -4.77 -7.10 -3.43
N THR A 169 -3.58 -6.67 -3.88
CA THR A 169 -2.35 -6.76 -3.08
C THR A 169 -2.43 -5.85 -1.86
N ILE A 170 -2.90 -4.59 -2.01
CA ILE A 170 -3.03 -3.68 -0.87
C ILE A 170 -4.06 -4.18 0.14
N VAL A 171 -5.19 -4.74 -0.30
CA VAL A 171 -6.19 -5.37 0.59
C VAL A 171 -5.58 -6.56 1.34
N SER A 172 -4.81 -7.40 0.64
CA SER A 172 -4.15 -8.56 1.23
C SER A 172 -3.12 -8.15 2.29
N ILE A 173 -2.34 -7.11 2.03
CA ILE A 173 -1.36 -6.57 2.98
C ILE A 173 -2.07 -5.89 4.14
N SER A 174 -3.03 -5.01 3.87
CA SER A 174 -3.74 -4.25 4.90
C SER A 174 -4.49 -5.18 5.84
N SER A 175 -5.13 -6.25 5.35
CA SER A 175 -5.85 -7.22 6.20
C SER A 175 -4.97 -7.87 7.26
N LYS A 176 -3.64 -7.91 7.06
CA LYS A 176 -2.67 -8.40 8.06
C LYS A 176 -2.38 -7.40 9.17
N PHE A 177 -2.60 -6.12 8.91
CA PHE A 177 -2.33 -5.03 9.86
C PHE A 177 -3.63 -4.36 10.39
N ASP A 178 -4.73 -4.48 9.67
CA ASP A 178 -6.07 -4.00 9.98
C ASP A 178 -7.11 -4.96 9.38
N SER A 179 -7.78 -5.70 10.26
CA SER A 179 -8.77 -6.73 9.88
C SER A 179 -10.07 -6.16 9.29
N THR A 180 -10.28 -4.85 9.32
CA THR A 180 -11.53 -4.24 8.83
C THR A 180 -11.56 -4.01 7.33
N GLY A 181 -10.39 -3.95 6.68
CA GLY A 181 -10.28 -3.59 5.27
C GLY A 181 -10.53 -2.10 4.97
N LEU A 182 -10.84 -1.28 5.99
CA LEU A 182 -11.11 0.15 5.82
C LEU A 182 -9.84 0.89 5.40
N VAL A 183 -8.68 0.52 5.95
CA VAL A 183 -7.39 1.08 5.53
C VAL A 183 -7.15 0.88 4.03
N ALA A 184 -7.50 -0.28 3.46
CA ALA A 184 -7.32 -0.51 2.03
C ALA A 184 -8.18 0.44 1.19
N LYS A 185 -9.45 0.60 1.57
CA LYS A 185 -10.40 1.48 0.87
C LYS A 185 -9.97 2.93 0.92
N ILE A 186 -9.47 3.36 2.07
CA ILE A 186 -8.87 4.68 2.26
C ILE A 186 -7.66 4.88 1.33
N MET A 187 -6.70 3.95 1.36
CA MET A 187 -5.47 4.05 0.55
C MET A 187 -5.74 3.98 -0.96
N THR A 188 -6.86 3.37 -1.35
CA THR A 188 -7.28 3.25 -2.76
C THR A 188 -8.33 4.27 -3.17
N ALA A 189 -8.70 5.18 -2.26
CA ALA A 189 -9.78 6.17 -2.44
C ALA A 189 -11.11 5.55 -2.93
N GLN A 190 -11.44 4.35 -2.46
CA GLN A 190 -12.73 3.70 -2.73
C GLN A 190 -13.83 4.28 -1.85
N GLU A 191 -15.05 4.39 -2.40
CA GLU A 191 -16.22 4.80 -1.63
C GLU A 191 -16.63 3.73 -0.61
N PHE A 192 -17.16 4.18 0.53
CA PHE A 192 -17.64 3.31 1.60
C PHE A 192 -19.07 2.84 1.29
N SER A 193 -19.28 1.53 1.21
CA SER A 193 -20.59 0.88 1.07
C SER A 193 -21.39 0.90 2.38
N GLN A 194 -22.65 0.50 2.34
CA GLN A 194 -23.48 0.31 3.55
C GLN A 194 -22.88 -0.76 4.50
N GLU A 195 -22.27 -1.81 3.94
CA GLU A 195 -21.60 -2.85 4.73
C GLU A 195 -20.34 -2.31 5.43
N ASP A 196 -19.61 -1.41 4.76
CA ASP A 196 -18.43 -0.77 5.34
C ASP A 196 -18.79 0.12 6.54
N VAL A 197 -19.98 0.71 6.53
CA VAL A 197 -20.49 1.49 7.68
C VAL A 197 -20.67 0.58 8.89
N ILE A 198 -21.25 -0.61 8.70
CA ILE A 198 -21.43 -1.58 9.78
C ILE A 198 -20.08 -2.04 10.32
N VAL A 199 -19.12 -2.31 9.43
CA VAL A 199 -17.75 -2.69 9.81
C VAL A 199 -17.04 -1.56 10.55
N LEU A 200 -17.20 -0.32 10.08
CA LEU A 200 -16.61 0.87 10.70
C LEU A 200 -17.19 1.09 12.10
N ASP A 201 -18.50 1.03 12.26
CA ASP A 201 -19.16 1.23 13.55
C ASP A 201 -18.75 0.13 14.56
N ALA A 202 -18.68 -1.13 14.10
CA ALA A 202 -18.19 -2.25 14.90
C ALA A 202 -16.72 -2.06 15.30
N TRP A 203 -15.88 -1.57 14.39
CA TRP A 203 -14.49 -1.27 14.68
C TRP A 203 -14.33 -0.12 15.68
N LEU A 204 -15.07 0.97 15.51
CA LEU A 204 -15.06 2.10 16.45
C LEU A 204 -15.47 1.64 17.85
N THR A 205 -16.51 0.80 17.94
CA THR A 205 -16.96 0.20 19.20
C THR A 205 -15.88 -0.70 19.81
N SER A 206 -15.17 -1.49 19.00
CA SER A 206 -14.05 -2.34 19.47
C SER A 206 -12.88 -1.53 20.06
N LYS A 207 -12.76 -0.25 19.69
CA LYS A 207 -11.78 0.70 20.24
C LYS A 207 -12.29 1.42 21.49
N GLN A 208 -13.36 0.93 22.12
CA GLN A 208 -13.97 1.50 23.33
C GLN A 208 -14.51 2.92 23.12
N ILE A 209 -14.88 3.26 21.89
CA ILE A 209 -15.50 4.54 21.59
C ILE A 209 -16.96 4.51 22.06
N PRO A 210 -17.42 5.54 22.80
CA PRO A 210 -18.80 5.61 23.28
C PRO A 210 -19.84 5.56 22.14
N ALA A 211 -20.96 4.88 22.39
CA ALA A 211 -22.00 4.62 21.39
C ALA A 211 -22.66 5.90 20.83
N ASP A 212 -22.62 7.00 21.58
CA ASP A 212 -23.05 8.33 21.17
C ASP A 212 -22.05 9.04 20.25
N ILE A 213 -20.76 8.69 20.33
CA ILE A 213 -19.67 9.26 19.52
C ILE A 213 -19.45 8.46 18.23
N VAL A 214 -19.65 7.13 18.25
CA VAL A 214 -19.54 6.25 17.07
C VAL A 214 -20.24 6.80 15.82
N PRO A 215 -21.54 7.18 15.84
CA PRO A 215 -22.22 7.68 14.63
C PRO A 215 -21.66 9.01 14.13
N ILE A 216 -21.09 9.84 15.02
CA ILE A 216 -20.46 11.11 14.66
C ILE A 216 -19.16 10.85 13.91
N LEU A 217 -18.30 10.00 14.46
CA LEU A 217 -17.04 9.60 13.83
C LEU A 217 -17.26 8.86 12.50
N SER A 218 -18.29 8.01 12.44
CA SER A 218 -18.70 7.31 11.22
C SER A 218 -19.10 8.28 10.11
N LYS A 219 -19.85 9.35 10.42
CA LYS A 219 -20.16 10.43 9.46
C LYS A 219 -18.91 11.17 8.99
N LEU A 220 -18.03 11.56 9.92
CA LEU A 220 -16.82 12.30 9.61
C LEU A 220 -15.85 11.52 8.71
N LEU A 221 -15.62 10.24 9.00
CA LEU A 221 -14.77 9.35 8.19
C LEU A 221 -15.32 9.13 6.77
N ARG A 222 -16.62 9.39 6.58
CA ARG A 222 -17.31 9.33 5.29
C ARG A 222 -17.49 10.71 4.63
N LEU A 223 -16.82 11.74 5.15
CA LEU A 223 -16.90 13.12 4.67
C LEU A 223 -18.33 13.68 4.66
N LYS A 224 -19.17 13.25 5.62
CA LYS A 224 -20.52 13.78 5.79
C LYS A 224 -20.53 14.89 6.85
N PRO A 225 -21.32 15.96 6.65
CA PRO A 225 -21.42 17.03 7.62
C PRO A 225 -22.03 16.53 8.93
N ILE A 226 -21.55 17.11 10.03
CA ILE A 226 -22.08 16.92 11.39
C ILE A 226 -22.71 18.23 11.87
N ASP A 227 -23.70 18.12 12.75
CA ASP A 227 -24.38 19.30 13.30
C ASP A 227 -23.62 19.90 14.50
N ALA A 228 -24.05 21.09 14.94
CA ALA A 228 -23.40 21.81 16.05
C ALA A 228 -23.46 21.04 17.39
N THR A 229 -24.51 20.25 17.61
CA THR A 229 -24.67 19.42 18.81
C THR A 229 -23.68 18.26 18.80
N GLN A 230 -23.57 17.57 17.65
CA GLN A 230 -22.60 16.50 17.42
C GLN A 230 -21.16 17.01 17.53
N THR A 231 -20.89 18.20 16.99
CA THR A 231 -19.57 18.84 17.09
C THR A 231 -19.21 19.10 18.55
N SER A 232 -20.14 19.63 19.34
CA SER A 232 -19.93 19.91 20.76
C SER A 232 -19.71 18.62 21.57
N ALA A 233 -20.51 17.58 21.33
CA ALA A 233 -20.35 16.27 21.97
C ALA A 233 -18.99 15.63 21.65
N LEU A 234 -18.55 15.72 20.38
CA LEU A 234 -17.26 15.21 19.96
C LEU A 234 -16.09 15.98 20.60
N ILE A 235 -16.16 17.31 20.68
CA ILE A 235 -15.14 18.13 21.35
C ILE A 235 -15.02 17.75 22.83
N GLN A 236 -16.15 17.58 23.51
CA GLN A 236 -16.16 17.20 24.92
C GLN A 236 -15.50 15.82 25.11
N TRP A 237 -15.89 14.84 24.30
CA TRP A 237 -15.27 13.52 24.33
C TRP A 237 -13.76 13.56 24.05
N MET A 238 -13.31 14.39 23.10
CA MET A 238 -11.87 14.57 22.81
C MET A 238 -11.11 15.14 24.02
N ARG A 239 -11.67 16.13 24.71
CA ARG A 239 -11.08 16.67 25.94
C ARG A 239 -10.98 15.62 27.03
N ASP A 240 -12.05 14.85 27.22
CA ASP A 240 -12.11 13.79 28.22
C ASP A 240 -11.09 12.66 27.95
N ASN A 241 -10.65 12.52 26.70
CA ASN A 241 -9.63 11.56 26.27
C ASN A 241 -8.22 12.19 26.10
N GLY A 242 -7.99 13.37 26.68
CA GLY A 242 -6.66 13.97 26.78
C GLY A 242 -6.12 14.58 25.48
N VAL A 243 -6.98 14.88 24.51
CA VAL A 243 -6.60 15.62 23.30
C VAL A 243 -6.32 17.08 23.66
N SER A 244 -5.23 17.65 23.13
CA SER A 244 -4.85 19.03 23.44
C SER A 244 -5.80 20.06 22.82
N GLU A 245 -6.00 21.20 23.47
CA GLU A 245 -6.80 22.31 22.90
C GLU A 245 -6.23 22.81 21.56
N ALA A 246 -4.91 22.69 21.35
CA ALA A 246 -4.29 23.04 20.08
C ALA A 246 -4.72 22.09 18.94
N ASP A 247 -4.81 20.79 19.23
CA ASP A 247 -5.26 19.79 18.24
C ASP A 247 -6.76 19.88 17.99
N ILE A 248 -7.56 20.16 19.02
CA ILE A 248 -9.00 20.44 18.88
C ILE A 248 -9.22 21.68 18.01
N LYS A 249 -8.43 22.74 18.20
CA LYS A 249 -8.55 23.96 17.39
C LYS A 249 -8.23 23.69 15.91
N ARG A 250 -7.16 22.93 15.63
CA ARG A 250 -6.82 22.52 14.25
C ARG A 250 -7.91 21.67 13.62
N PHE A 251 -8.51 20.76 14.38
CA PHE A 251 -9.67 19.98 13.93
C PHE A 251 -10.83 20.88 13.54
N MET A 252 -11.15 21.90 14.33
CA MET A 252 -12.25 22.82 14.03
C MET A 252 -12.00 23.67 12.78
N GLU A 253 -10.74 24.07 12.56
CA GLU A 253 -10.33 24.81 11.35
C GLU A 253 -10.48 23.98 10.07
N SER A 254 -10.48 22.63 10.14
CA SER A 254 -10.65 21.78 8.95
C SER A 254 -12.10 21.64 8.45
N PHE A 255 -13.09 22.22 9.16
CA PHE A 255 -14.51 22.21 8.76
C PHE A 255 -15.04 23.59 8.31
N GLN A 256 -14.18 24.61 8.28
CA GLN A 256 -14.49 25.95 7.79
C GLN A 256 -13.99 26.12 6.36
#